data_AF-A0A1H2PQY5-F1
#
_entry.id   AF-A0A1H2PQY5-F1
#
_cell.length_a   1.000
_cell.length_b   1.000
_cell.length_c   1.000
_cell.angle_alpha   90.00
_cell.angle_beta   90.00
_cell.angle_gamma   90.00
#
_symmetry.space_group_name_H-M   'P 1'
#
loop_
_entity.id
_entity.type
_entity.pdbx_description
1 polymer ?
#
loop_
_entity_poly.entity_id
_entity_poly.type
_entity_poly.pdbx_seq_one_letter_code
_entity_poly.pdbx_strand_id
1 'polypeptide(L)' 'METVLDSRGFEFDPSSCTQVFGYDANSRITSITATSGSRTWVQTFTRDASGNITAISPWVAQ' A
#
# COMPACT_ATOMS: atom_id res chain seq x y z
N MET A 1 -12.57 -11.04 -6.76
CA MET A 1 -12.48 -9.67 -6.24
C MET A 1 -12.15 -9.82 -4.77
N GLU A 2 -11.00 -9.29 -4.35
CA GLU A 2 -10.55 -9.34 -2.96
C GLU A 2 -10.84 -7.96 -2.36
N THR A 3 -11.78 -7.90 -1.43
CA THR A 3 -12.10 -6.67 -0.72
C THR A 3 -11.23 -6.56 0.53
N VAL A 4 -10.62 -5.40 0.73
CA VAL A 4 -9.82 -5.09 1.92
C VAL A 4 -10.40 -3.86 2.62
N LEU A 5 -10.14 -3.74 3.92
CA LEU A 5 -10.51 -2.58 4.72
C LEU A 5 -9.36 -1.56 4.74
N ASP A 6 -9.70 -0.29 4.51
CA ASP A 6 -8.79 0.81 4.81
C ASP A 6 -8.71 1.10 6.33
N SER A 7 -7.84 2.02 6.73
CA SER A 7 -7.60 2.40 8.12
C SER A 7 -8.83 2.98 8.84
N ARG A 8 -9.89 3.32 8.09
CA ARG A 8 -11.17 3.84 8.59
C ARG A 8 -12.28 2.79 8.53
N GLY A 9 -11.97 1.57 8.09
CA GLY A 9 -12.94 0.50 7.89
C GLY A 9 -13.76 0.61 6.60
N PHE A 10 -13.31 1.40 5.61
CA PHE A 10 -13.94 1.43 4.30
C PHE A 10 -13.45 0.28 3.43
N GLU A 11 -14.39 -0.49 2.88
CA GLU A 11 -14.09 -1.61 1.97
C GLU A 11 -13.78 -1.12 0.55
N PHE A 12 -12.68 -1.60 -0.02
CA PHE A 12 -12.36 -1.39 -1.43
C PHE A 12 -11.55 -2.55 -2.00
N ASP A 13 -11.45 -2.62 -3.33
CA ASP A 13 -10.65 -3.63 -4.03
C ASP A 13 -9.37 -2.99 -4.60
N PRO A 14 -8.18 -3.17 -3.97
CA PRO A 14 -6.93 -2.62 -4.45
C PRO A 14 -6.47 -3.28 -5.76
N SER A 15 -6.89 -4.51 -6.06
CA SER A 15 -6.56 -5.20 -7.32
C SER A 15 -7.27 -4.60 -8.53
N SER A 16 -8.41 -3.94 -8.30
CA SER A 16 -9.15 -3.18 -9.31
C SER A 16 -8.59 -1.75 -9.54
N CYS A 17 -7.67 -1.30 -8.68
CA CYS A 17 -7.08 0.03 -8.75
C CYS A 17 -5.85 0.06 -9.68
N THR A 18 -5.53 1.23 -10.21
CA THR A 18 -4.20 1.46 -10.80
C THR A 18 -3.18 1.53 -9.68
N GLN A 19 -2.15 0.68 -9.74
CA GLN A 19 -1.13 0.56 -8.69
C GLN A 19 0.20 1.18 -9.13
N VAL A 20 0.77 2.02 -8.28
CA VAL A 20 2.11 2.56 -8.40
C VAL A 20 2.94 2.06 -7.23
N PHE A 21 4.13 1.52 -7.51
CA PHE A 21 5.04 0.98 -6.51
C PHE A 21 6.18 1.97 -6.25
N GLY A 22 6.39 2.31 -4.98
CA GLY A 22 7.57 3.03 -4.52
C GLY A 22 8.68 2.05 -4.19
N TYR A 23 9.93 2.40 -4.53
CA TYR A 23 11.10 1.57 -4.30
C TYR A 23 12.19 2.31 -3.54
N ASP A 24 12.97 1.59 -2.74
CA ASP A 24 14.21 2.08 -2.16
C ASP A 24 15.40 1.97 -3.14
N ALA A 25 16.58 2.44 -2.71
CA ALA A 25 17.81 2.38 -3.49
C ALA A 25 18.28 0.95 -3.83
N ASN A 26 17.76 -0.07 -3.15
CA ASN A 26 18.06 -1.48 -3.38
C ASN A 26 16.95 -2.16 -4.22
N SER A 27 16.08 -1.37 -4.87
CA SER A 27 14.95 -1.85 -5.68
C SER A 27 13.93 -2.68 -4.89
N ARG A 28 13.80 -2.44 -3.58
CA ARG A 28 12.79 -3.09 -2.73
C ARG A 28 11.58 -2.19 -2.58
N ILE A 29 10.38 -2.79 -2.61
CA ILE A 29 9.14 -2.04 -2.44
C ILE A 29 9.08 -1.41 -1.03
N THR A 30 8.75 -0.12 -0.99
CA THR A 30 8.53 0.68 0.23
C THR A 30 7.09 1.12 0.38
N SER A 31 6.36 1.26 -0.73
CA SER A 31 4.96 1.66 -0.73
C SER A 31 4.20 1.16 -1.95
N ILE A 32 2.89 1.00 -1.80
CA ILE A 32 1.95 0.81 -2.89
C ILE A 32 0.94 1.94 -2.82
N THR A 33 0.73 2.62 -3.94
CA THR A 33 -0.31 3.62 -4.12
C THR A 33 -1.36 3.06 -5.06
N ALA A 34 -2.56 2.80 -4.55
CA ALA A 34 -3.71 2.32 -5.31
C ALA A 34 -4.64 3.49 -5.61
N THR A 35 -4.95 3.73 -6.87
CA THR A 35 -5.83 4.82 -7.31
C THR A 35 -7.03 4.28 -8.09
N SER A 36 -8.23 4.70 -7.72
CA SER A 36 -9.47 4.43 -8.45
C SER A 36 -10.28 5.72 -8.59
N GLY A 37 -10.33 6.25 -9.81
CA GLY A 37 -10.88 7.58 -10.08
C GLY A 37 -10.17 8.64 -9.25
N SER A 38 -10.93 9.40 -8.45
CA SER A 38 -10.40 10.45 -7.57
C SER A 38 -9.94 9.93 -6.19
N ARG A 39 -10.07 8.63 -5.90
CA ARG A 39 -9.71 8.06 -4.60
C ARG A 39 -8.32 7.42 -4.67
N THR A 40 -7.50 7.71 -3.67
CA THR A 40 -6.13 7.19 -3.55
C THR A 40 -5.94 6.56 -2.18
N TRP A 41 -5.37 5.36 -2.15
CA TRP A 41 -4.96 4.68 -0.93
C TRP A 41 -3.48 4.37 -0.98
N VAL A 42 -2.80 4.46 0.16
CA VAL A 42 -1.38 4.15 0.29
C VAL A 42 -1.18 3.10 1.36
N GLN A 43 -0.38 2.09 1.05
CA GLN A 43 0.15 1.11 2.00
C GLN A 43 1.67 1.19 2.00
N THR A 44 2.30 1.15 3.17
CA THR A 44 3.75 1.24 3.32
C THR A 44 4.34 0.02 4.02
N PHE A 45 5.61 -0.23 3.74
CA PHE A 45 6.37 -1.35 4.28
C PHE A 45 7.54 -0.82 5.08
N THR A 46 7.57 -1.14 6.37
CA THR A 46 8.69 -0.81 7.26
C THR A 46 9.67 -1.97 7.29
N ARG A 47 10.97 -1.68 7.32
CA ARG A 47 12.03 -2.69 7.33
C ARG A 47 13.02 -2.44 8.48
N ASP A 48 13.65 -3.52 8.94
CA ASP A 48 14.80 -3.44 9.84
C ASP A 48 16.09 -3.05 9.07
N ALA A 49 17.19 -2.88 9.80
CA ALA A 49 18.50 -2.56 9.20
C ALA A 49 19.04 -3.67 8.29
N SER A 50 18.58 -4.91 8.46
CA SER A 50 18.94 -6.06 7.62
C SER A 50 18.11 -6.14 6.33
N GLY A 51 17.03 -5.35 6.23
CA GLY A 51 16.14 -5.29 5.08
C GLY A 51 14.87 -6.14 5.17
N ASN A 52 14.63 -6.80 6.29
CA ASN A 52 13.44 -7.63 6.50
C ASN A 52 12.24 -6.74 6.79
N ILE A 53 11.06 -7.09 6.28
CA ILE A 53 9.82 -6.36 6.57
C ILE A 53 9.45 -6.63 8.03
N THR A 54 9.31 -5.57 8.82
CA THR A 54 8.90 -5.63 10.23
C THR A 54 7.47 -5.18 10.46
N ALA A 55 6.92 -4.37 9.55
CA ALA A 55 5.54 -3.95 9.60
C ALA A 55 5.00 -3.63 8.20
N ILE A 56 3.71 -3.83 8.03
CA ILE A 56 2.93 -3.39 6.89
C ILE A 56 1.85 -2.45 7.44
N SER A 57 1.75 -1.24 6.91
CA SER A 57 0.69 -0.32 7.34
C SER A 57 -0.69 -0.83 6.88
N PRO A 58 -1.79 -0.43 7.55
CA PRO A 58 -3.09 -0.50 6.89
C PRO A 58 -3.08 0.36 5.62
N TRP A 59 -4.05 0.11 4.73
CA TRP A 59 -4.31 1.02 3.62
C TRP A 59 -4.84 2.35 4.17
N VAL A 60 -4.23 3.47 3.79
CA VAL A 60 -4.64 4.80 4.24
C VAL A 60 -5.13 5.60 3.04
N ALA A 61 -6.40 5.99 3.06
CA ALA A 61 -6.92 6.94 2.09
C ALA A 61 -6.23 8.30 2.26
N GLN A 62 -5.76 8.88 1.15
CA GLN A 62 -5.13 10.20 1.11
C GLN A 62 -6.16 11.32 0.97
#